data_AF-A0A8H4B2W6-F1
#
_entry.id   AF-A0A8H4B2W6-F1
#
_cell.length_a   1.000
_cell.length_b   1.000
_cell.length_c   1.000
_cell.angle_alpha   90.00
_cell.angle_beta   90.00
_cell.angle_gamma   90.00
#
_symmetry.space_group_name_H-M   'P 1'
#
loop_
_entity.id
_entity.type
_entity.pdbx_description
1 polymer ?
#
loop_
_entity_poly.entity_id
_entity_poly.type
_entity_poly.pdbx_seq_one_letter_code
_entity_poly.pdbx_strand_id
1 'polypeptide(L)'
;MCFDSGTWSDSTIQLNANKKLGFIRCSRNKAYEKNGNGWNSWLWQQYSIDEVGNLKNSTNLINLPEISYEDSNMNYSLITIVPTVEDGYLAIFNYTNLHYSITPRIGLCAIPISYNNPNFSQKIVIFQAEQPFNSVSCDEAGSFIYCIVAIHFNNKTFNGMIYEQIQVYPSGNAFSNHEIYSDQNSLSLRAKITSFGDLIFDATKYNNVDEKIYYNIYYYNASESRLEQLNSFVIANYFSVNTVAQNNALLLASPSTIDNISWSLLTIPLLNSSDYRYDNVFINKTIPSINDSVDLSTTLLTITFNLPVALSAPTSYITIYKASDKSIRQRISTTMHDFFNISSDGLSISIKVINSTFNEYGEQYFVKIDNNFFKGAGWNVPLRGIHDGIWILKTDMPKDRKPGLVRLTQEASRKFIAHENNQSAYIKSLLNYIAKKVPINRSRLSSNNKPQKLFQDQIVIPIRIDAATHDNERNASELASDLAYMILFKNITTISSGVTNDLDQDYNLRLVLRTGRVNPKPDPKFRVGSG
;
A
#
# COMPACT_ATOMS: atom_id res chain seq x y z
N MET A 1 -26.00 10.78 7.64
CA MET A 1 -25.82 12.23 7.78
C MET A 1 -26.90 12.90 6.95
N CYS A 2 -27.88 13.52 7.60
CA CYS A 2 -28.83 14.41 6.92
C CYS A 2 -28.31 15.83 7.15
N PHE A 3 -28.08 16.57 6.06
CA PHE A 3 -27.50 17.90 6.08
C PHE A 3 -28.60 18.96 6.20
N ASP A 4 -28.50 19.85 7.18
CA ASP A 4 -29.46 20.93 7.40
C ASP A 4 -29.21 22.15 6.50
N SER A 5 -30.33 22.66 5.97
CA SER A 5 -30.64 24.04 5.54
C SER A 5 -29.77 24.76 4.49
N GLY A 6 -29.10 24.05 3.59
CA GLY A 6 -28.70 24.60 2.29
C GLY A 6 -29.19 23.67 1.20
N THR A 7 -29.91 24.16 0.19
CA THR A 7 -30.22 23.31 -0.98
C THR A 7 -28.92 23.10 -1.76
N TRP A 8 -28.28 21.93 -1.59
CA TRP A 8 -27.16 21.46 -2.42
C TRP A 8 -27.65 21.01 -3.82
N SER A 9 -28.62 21.73 -4.39
CA SER A 9 -29.10 21.51 -5.76
C SER A 9 -28.02 21.95 -6.76
N ASP A 10 -27.82 21.19 -7.83
CA ASP A 10 -26.90 21.52 -8.94
C ASP A 10 -25.41 21.61 -8.51
N SER A 11 -24.94 20.63 -7.73
CA SER A 11 -23.52 20.52 -7.34
C SER A 11 -22.98 19.10 -7.41
N THR A 12 -21.70 18.98 -7.74
CA THR A 12 -20.93 17.73 -7.82
C THR A 12 -19.88 17.71 -6.71
N ILE A 13 -19.73 16.57 -6.05
CA ILE A 13 -18.73 16.35 -5.00
C ILE A 13 -17.74 15.29 -5.48
N GLN A 14 -16.46 15.50 -5.21
CA GLN A 14 -15.41 14.52 -5.48
C GLN A 14 -14.47 14.38 -4.29
N LEU A 15 -14.28 13.15 -3.81
CA LEU A 15 -13.30 12.84 -2.76
C LEU A 15 -11.88 13.01 -3.29
N ASN A 16 -10.99 13.48 -2.41
CA ASN A 16 -9.57 13.53 -2.69
C ASN A 16 -8.95 12.13 -2.81
N ALA A 17 -7.89 11.98 -3.60
CA ALA A 17 -7.11 10.74 -3.64
C ALA A 17 -6.58 10.36 -2.25
N ASN A 18 -6.15 11.36 -1.47
CA ASN A 18 -5.88 11.23 -0.06
C ASN A 18 -7.13 11.61 0.75
N LYS A 19 -7.91 10.60 1.15
CA LYS A 19 -9.20 10.77 1.86
C LYS A 19 -9.11 11.62 3.14
N LYS A 20 -7.94 11.75 3.76
CA LYS A 20 -7.72 12.61 4.93
C LYS A 20 -7.81 14.11 4.61
N LEU A 21 -7.62 14.47 3.35
CA LEU A 21 -7.73 15.85 2.84
C LEU A 21 -9.16 16.25 2.48
N GLY A 22 -10.12 15.33 2.60
CA GLY A 22 -11.54 15.60 2.40
C GLY A 22 -11.99 15.54 0.94
N PHE A 23 -12.73 16.54 0.49
CA PHE A 23 -13.38 16.56 -0.82
C PHE A 23 -13.49 17.96 -1.42
N ILE A 24 -13.67 18.02 -2.74
CA ILE A 24 -14.05 19.25 -3.46
C ILE A 24 -15.53 19.20 -3.80
N ARG A 25 -16.18 20.37 -3.76
CA ARG A 25 -17.51 20.60 -4.30
C ARG A 25 -17.38 21.59 -5.44
N CYS A 26 -17.97 21.29 -6.59
CA CYS A 26 -18.20 22.24 -7.67
C CYS A 26 -19.71 22.47 -7.80
N SER A 27 -20.13 23.71 -7.94
CA SER A 27 -21.55 24.09 -7.97
C SER A 27 -21.79 25.22 -8.93
N ARG A 28 -23.02 25.30 -9.45
CA ARG A 28 -23.40 26.41 -10.31
C ARG A 28 -24.01 27.57 -9.51
N ASN A 29 -23.59 28.79 -9.83
CA ASN A 29 -24.13 30.03 -9.30
C ASN A 29 -25.26 30.56 -10.20
N LYS A 30 -26.49 30.41 -9.71
CA LYS A 30 -27.72 30.84 -10.40
C LYS A 30 -27.80 32.35 -10.63
N ALA A 31 -27.02 33.16 -9.92
CA ALA A 31 -26.98 34.61 -10.14
C ALA A 31 -26.30 34.97 -11.48
N TYR A 32 -25.32 34.19 -11.94
CA TYR A 32 -24.60 34.44 -13.19
C TYR A 32 -25.26 33.79 -14.42
N GLU A 33 -26.16 32.82 -14.23
CA GLU A 33 -26.92 32.21 -15.33
C GLU A 33 -27.78 33.21 -16.11
N LYS A 34 -28.30 34.25 -15.45
CA LYS A 34 -29.12 35.29 -16.10
C LYS A 34 -28.36 36.13 -17.13
N ASN A 35 -27.02 36.08 -17.12
CA ASN A 35 -26.16 36.92 -17.97
C ASN A 35 -25.54 36.14 -19.16
N GLY A 36 -25.99 34.91 -19.44
CA GLY A 36 -25.65 34.19 -20.68
C GLY A 36 -24.29 33.47 -20.71
N ASN A 37 -23.38 33.68 -19.75
CA ASN A 37 -22.07 33.04 -19.74
C ASN A 37 -22.02 31.80 -18.82
N GLY A 38 -22.17 30.61 -19.40
CA GLY A 38 -22.16 29.34 -18.67
C GLY A 38 -20.86 29.06 -17.90
N TRP A 39 -19.69 29.52 -18.38
CA TRP A 39 -18.39 29.31 -17.71
C TRP A 39 -18.29 30.01 -16.35
N ASN A 40 -18.58 31.31 -16.32
CA ASN A 40 -18.46 32.13 -15.10
C ASN A 40 -19.50 31.78 -14.03
N SER A 41 -20.45 30.89 -14.36
CA SER A 41 -21.42 30.38 -13.40
C SER A 41 -20.85 29.28 -12.50
N TRP A 42 -19.69 28.72 -12.80
CA TRP A 42 -19.12 27.62 -12.00
C TRP A 42 -18.26 28.13 -10.84
N LEU A 43 -18.53 27.56 -9.66
CA LEU A 43 -17.83 27.82 -8.42
C LEU A 43 -17.30 26.52 -7.83
N TRP A 44 -16.18 26.57 -7.13
CA TRP A 44 -15.71 25.43 -6.34
C TRP A 44 -15.27 25.82 -4.92
N GLN A 45 -15.28 24.83 -4.03
CA GLN A 45 -14.81 24.95 -2.66
C GLN A 45 -14.30 23.59 -2.16
N GLN A 46 -13.21 23.60 -1.39
CA GLN A 46 -12.67 22.40 -0.74
C GLN A 46 -13.12 22.33 0.71
N TYR A 47 -13.40 21.11 1.16
CA TYR A 47 -13.86 20.79 2.50
C TYR A 47 -13.03 19.66 3.10
N SER A 48 -12.78 19.73 4.40
CA SER A 48 -12.24 18.65 5.21
C SER A 48 -13.20 18.31 6.35
N ILE A 49 -13.03 17.12 6.91
CA ILE A 49 -13.81 16.65 8.06
C ILE A 49 -12.81 16.43 9.20
N ASP A 50 -13.04 17.07 10.34
CA ASP A 50 -12.18 16.87 11.51
C ASP A 50 -12.48 15.54 12.24
N GLU A 51 -11.66 15.19 13.25
CA GLU A 51 -11.79 13.92 13.98
C GLU A 51 -13.12 13.76 14.72
N VAL A 52 -13.84 14.85 14.95
CA VAL A 52 -15.16 14.87 15.62
C VAL A 52 -16.30 14.80 14.58
N GLY A 53 -15.97 14.81 13.29
CA GLY A 53 -16.93 14.76 12.19
C GLY A 53 -17.43 16.14 11.75
N ASN A 54 -16.83 17.25 12.22
CA ASN A 54 -17.25 18.58 11.80
C ASN A 54 -16.67 18.92 10.43
N LEU A 55 -17.52 19.49 9.57
CA LEU A 55 -17.11 19.99 8.26
C LEU A 55 -16.38 21.33 8.41
N LYS A 56 -15.19 21.44 7.83
CA LYS A 56 -14.41 22.68 7.74
C LYS A 56 -14.16 23.04 6.28
N ASN A 57 -14.35 24.30 5.95
CA ASN A 57 -14.03 24.81 4.62
C ASN A 57 -12.52 25.09 4.59
N SER A 58 -11.79 24.38 3.73
CA SER A 58 -10.35 24.59 3.56
C SER A 58 -10.07 25.81 2.69
N THR A 59 -10.96 26.12 1.75
CA THR A 59 -10.88 27.31 0.90
C THR A 59 -12.14 28.16 1.01
N ASN A 60 -12.03 29.43 0.60
CA ASN A 60 -13.22 30.23 0.29
C ASN A 60 -13.90 29.70 -0.97
N LEU A 61 -15.13 30.17 -1.23
CA LEU A 61 -15.85 29.91 -2.46
C LEU A 61 -15.16 30.67 -3.61
N ILE A 62 -14.73 29.96 -4.64
CA ILE A 62 -13.86 30.48 -5.71
C ILE A 62 -14.55 30.31 -7.07
N ASN A 63 -14.61 31.38 -7.86
CA ASN A 63 -15.07 31.33 -9.26
C ASN A 63 -14.06 30.56 -10.12
N LEU A 64 -14.45 29.97 -11.25
CA LEU A 64 -13.45 29.52 -12.24
C LEU A 64 -12.63 30.69 -12.82
N PRO A 65 -11.43 30.43 -13.39
CA PRO A 65 -10.59 31.51 -13.93
C PRO A 65 -11.31 32.25 -15.05
N GLU A 66 -11.02 33.55 -15.20
CA GLU A 66 -11.50 34.34 -16.33
C GLU A 66 -11.03 33.73 -17.65
N ILE A 67 -11.94 33.66 -18.60
CA ILE A 67 -11.72 33.12 -19.93
C ILE A 67 -11.38 34.21 -20.95
N SER A 68 -10.77 33.83 -22.06
CA SER A 68 -10.45 34.77 -23.15
C SER A 68 -11.73 35.29 -23.85
N TYR A 69 -11.61 36.37 -24.62
CA TYR A 69 -12.74 36.90 -25.39
C TYR A 69 -13.35 35.85 -26.36
N GLU A 70 -12.54 34.95 -26.91
CA GLU A 70 -13.00 33.87 -27.82
C GLU A 70 -13.87 32.83 -27.10
N ASP A 71 -13.65 32.63 -25.80
CA ASP A 71 -14.39 31.67 -24.98
C ASP A 71 -15.74 32.21 -24.49
N SER A 72 -15.95 33.53 -24.53
CA SER A 72 -17.19 34.17 -24.07
C SER A 72 -18.42 33.72 -24.88
N ASN A 73 -18.20 33.23 -26.10
CA ASN A 73 -19.23 32.72 -27.00
C ASN A 73 -19.39 31.18 -26.92
N MET A 74 -18.71 30.51 -25.99
CA MET A 74 -18.78 29.06 -25.83
C MET A 74 -19.65 28.67 -24.64
N ASN A 75 -20.43 27.60 -24.81
CA ASN A 75 -21.16 26.98 -23.71
C ASN A 75 -20.31 25.89 -23.08
N TYR A 76 -20.22 25.90 -21.75
CA TYR A 76 -19.43 24.93 -20.99
C TYR A 76 -20.31 24.17 -19.98
N SER A 77 -20.13 22.85 -19.91
CA SER A 77 -20.74 22.03 -18.87
C SER A 77 -19.68 21.16 -18.19
N LEU A 78 -19.72 21.11 -16.86
CA LEU A 78 -18.91 20.19 -16.08
C LEU A 78 -19.34 18.76 -16.41
N ILE A 79 -18.38 17.93 -16.82
CA ILE A 79 -18.57 16.50 -17.04
C ILE A 79 -18.28 15.75 -15.75
N THR A 80 -17.08 15.95 -15.20
CA THR A 80 -16.62 15.25 -13.99
C THR A 80 -15.48 16.01 -13.33
N ILE A 81 -15.17 15.61 -12.10
CA ILE A 81 -13.99 16.04 -11.36
C ILE A 81 -13.23 14.78 -10.99
N VAL A 82 -11.95 14.72 -11.33
CA VAL A 82 -11.11 13.55 -11.06
C VAL A 82 -10.04 13.95 -10.03
N PRO A 83 -9.83 13.19 -8.94
CA PRO A 83 -8.74 13.48 -8.01
C PRO A 83 -7.39 13.20 -8.67
N THR A 84 -6.35 13.95 -8.30
CA THR A 84 -4.99 13.73 -8.79
C THR A 84 -4.10 13.12 -7.72
N VAL A 85 -3.03 12.45 -8.14
CA VAL A 85 -1.99 11.91 -7.24
C VAL A 85 -1.25 13.00 -6.47
N GLU A 86 -1.29 14.26 -6.89
CA GLU A 86 -0.70 15.40 -6.16
C GLU A 86 -1.67 16.01 -5.15
N ASP A 87 -2.65 15.21 -4.71
CA ASP A 87 -3.71 15.60 -3.80
C ASP A 87 -4.61 16.73 -4.33
N GLY A 88 -4.51 17.08 -5.61
CA GLY A 88 -5.37 18.06 -6.29
C GLY A 88 -6.57 17.40 -6.96
N TYR A 89 -7.16 18.15 -7.90
CA TYR A 89 -8.26 17.69 -8.74
C TYR A 89 -8.07 18.20 -10.17
N LEU A 90 -8.66 17.49 -11.13
CA LEU A 90 -8.82 17.92 -12.50
C LEU A 90 -10.31 18.03 -12.80
N ALA A 91 -10.81 19.25 -12.96
CA ALA A 91 -12.19 19.48 -13.37
C ALA A 91 -12.29 19.48 -14.89
N ILE A 92 -13.13 18.61 -15.44
CA ILE A 92 -13.22 18.37 -16.88
C ILE A 92 -14.56 18.89 -17.38
N PHE A 93 -14.50 19.73 -18.41
CA PHE A 93 -15.66 20.37 -19.02
C PHE A 93 -15.75 19.97 -20.48
N ASN A 94 -16.97 19.78 -20.95
CA ASN A 94 -17.24 19.88 -22.37
C ASN A 94 -17.48 21.35 -22.74
N TYR A 95 -17.17 21.68 -23.98
CA TYR A 95 -17.52 22.96 -24.54
C TYR A 95 -18.04 22.82 -25.95
N THR A 96 -19.01 23.66 -26.30
CA THR A 96 -19.57 23.74 -27.64
C THR A 96 -19.46 25.15 -28.18
N ASN A 97 -18.93 25.28 -29.39
CA ASN A 97 -18.82 26.54 -30.11
C ASN A 97 -19.98 26.65 -31.11
N LEU A 98 -20.88 27.61 -30.89
CA LEU A 98 -22.09 27.79 -31.70
C LEU A 98 -21.88 28.67 -32.95
N HIS A 99 -20.74 29.38 -33.05
CA HIS A 99 -20.60 30.51 -33.99
C HIS A 99 -19.59 30.34 -35.13
N TYR A 100 -18.77 29.27 -35.15
CA TYR A 100 -17.74 29.09 -36.19
C TYR A 100 -18.00 27.86 -37.07
N SER A 101 -17.97 28.05 -38.38
CA SER A 101 -18.33 27.03 -39.38
C SER A 101 -17.16 26.15 -39.85
N ILE A 102 -15.93 26.40 -39.39
CA ILE A 102 -14.69 25.83 -39.99
C ILE A 102 -13.71 25.27 -38.92
N THR A 103 -14.12 25.17 -37.65
CA THR A 103 -13.30 24.66 -36.53
C THR A 103 -14.09 23.62 -35.73
N PRO A 104 -13.42 22.71 -34.98
CA PRO A 104 -14.11 21.69 -34.20
C PRO A 104 -15.17 22.33 -33.30
N ARG A 105 -16.41 21.90 -33.50
CA ARG A 105 -17.61 22.50 -32.88
C ARG A 105 -17.71 22.15 -31.40
N ILE A 106 -17.06 21.08 -30.97
CA ILE A 106 -17.15 20.53 -29.63
C ILE A 106 -15.76 20.09 -29.17
N GLY A 107 -15.46 20.30 -27.89
CA GLY A 107 -14.20 19.87 -27.29
C GLY A 107 -14.33 19.59 -25.81
N LEU A 108 -13.24 19.05 -25.26
CA LEU A 108 -13.02 18.88 -23.84
C LEU A 108 -11.89 19.78 -23.39
N CYS A 109 -12.07 20.41 -22.24
CA CYS A 109 -11.02 21.13 -21.55
C CYS A 109 -10.95 20.73 -20.08
N ALA A 110 -9.77 20.85 -19.51
CA ALA A 110 -9.48 20.54 -18.13
C ALA A 110 -8.98 21.79 -17.38
N ILE A 111 -9.33 21.86 -16.09
CA ILE A 111 -8.83 22.88 -15.16
C ILE A 111 -8.17 22.15 -13.98
N PRO A 112 -6.85 22.25 -13.83
CA PRO A 112 -6.16 21.75 -12.64
C PRO A 112 -6.52 22.62 -11.43
N ILE A 113 -6.99 21.98 -10.36
CA ILE A 113 -7.31 22.60 -9.08
C ILE A 113 -6.39 22.01 -8.02
N SER A 114 -5.42 22.81 -7.59
CA SER A 114 -4.46 22.42 -6.56
C SER A 114 -5.11 22.32 -5.17
N TYR A 115 -4.59 21.45 -4.32
CA TYR A 115 -5.06 21.35 -2.94
C TYR A 115 -4.74 22.63 -2.16
N ASN A 116 -5.74 23.16 -1.46
CA ASN A 116 -5.65 24.33 -0.60
C ASN A 116 -4.96 25.56 -1.23
N ASN A 117 -4.99 25.65 -2.56
CA ASN A 117 -4.38 26.74 -3.30
C ASN A 117 -5.42 27.32 -4.27
N PRO A 118 -5.89 28.56 -4.03
CA PRO A 118 -6.91 29.19 -4.86
C PRO A 118 -6.36 29.71 -6.19
N ASN A 119 -5.04 29.70 -6.40
CA ASN A 119 -4.45 30.19 -7.65
C ASN A 119 -4.79 29.24 -8.80
N PHE A 120 -5.37 29.80 -9.85
CA PHE A 120 -5.80 29.02 -11.01
C PHE A 120 -4.61 28.53 -11.82
N SER A 121 -4.72 27.28 -12.24
CA SER A 121 -4.04 26.83 -13.43
C SER A 121 -4.86 27.24 -14.66
N GLN A 122 -4.19 27.58 -15.76
CA GLN A 122 -4.83 27.97 -17.01
C GLN A 122 -5.73 26.83 -17.53
N LYS A 123 -6.83 27.18 -18.21
CA LYS A 123 -7.66 26.21 -18.96
C LYS A 123 -6.79 25.50 -20.00
N ILE A 124 -6.87 24.18 -20.06
CA ILE A 124 -6.14 23.37 -21.05
C ILE A 124 -7.14 22.61 -21.92
N VAL A 125 -7.05 22.76 -23.24
CA VAL A 125 -7.83 21.94 -24.17
C VAL A 125 -7.19 20.55 -24.23
N ILE A 126 -7.99 19.52 -23.95
CA ILE A 126 -7.50 18.13 -23.91
C ILE A 126 -7.95 17.32 -25.13
N PHE A 127 -9.07 17.69 -25.76
CA PHE A 127 -9.58 17.01 -26.95
C PHE A 127 -10.54 17.89 -27.75
N GLN A 128 -10.60 17.69 -29.07
CA GLN A 128 -11.50 18.41 -29.96
C GLN A 128 -12.02 17.47 -31.05
N ALA A 129 -13.30 17.60 -31.41
CA ALA A 129 -13.89 16.87 -32.51
C ALA A 129 -14.90 17.72 -33.29
N GLU A 130 -15.16 17.30 -34.52
CA GLU A 130 -16.19 17.91 -35.37
C GLU A 130 -17.59 17.36 -35.06
N GLN A 131 -17.66 16.10 -34.62
CA GLN A 131 -18.89 15.40 -34.29
C GLN A 131 -19.23 15.54 -32.79
N PRO A 132 -20.52 15.48 -32.42
CA PRO A 132 -20.93 15.57 -31.03
C PRO A 132 -20.50 14.35 -30.22
N PHE A 133 -20.15 14.61 -28.95
CA PHE A 133 -19.91 13.56 -27.97
C PHE A 133 -21.25 12.98 -27.51
N ASN A 134 -21.35 11.66 -27.55
CA ASN A 134 -22.49 10.94 -26.98
C ASN A 134 -22.30 10.75 -25.46
N SER A 135 -21.08 10.41 -25.05
CA SER A 135 -20.73 10.26 -23.64
C SER A 135 -19.24 10.48 -23.41
N VAL A 136 -18.90 10.97 -22.23
CA VAL A 136 -17.52 11.16 -21.77
C VAL A 136 -17.42 10.62 -20.36
N SER A 137 -16.44 9.75 -20.13
CA SER A 137 -16.13 9.21 -18.81
C SER A 137 -14.64 9.42 -18.56
N CYS A 138 -14.28 9.94 -17.39
CA CYS A 138 -12.88 10.12 -17.02
C CYS A 138 -12.64 9.61 -15.61
N ASP A 139 -11.60 8.80 -15.47
CA ASP A 139 -11.21 8.16 -14.22
C ASP A 139 -9.68 8.21 -14.07
N GLU A 140 -9.21 8.12 -12.82
CA GLU A 140 -7.78 8.03 -12.50
C GLU A 140 -7.32 6.57 -12.52
N ALA A 141 -6.22 6.29 -13.21
CA ALA A 141 -5.55 4.99 -13.18
C ALA A 141 -4.04 5.17 -13.01
N GLY A 142 -3.54 4.72 -11.86
CA GLY A 142 -2.14 4.73 -11.49
C GLY A 142 -1.60 6.13 -11.19
N SER A 143 -1.29 6.88 -12.25
CA SER A 143 -0.72 8.23 -12.20
C SER A 143 -1.30 9.18 -13.23
N PHE A 144 -2.20 8.67 -14.07
CA PHE A 144 -2.76 9.38 -15.20
C PHE A 144 -4.27 9.44 -15.07
N ILE A 145 -4.85 10.41 -15.76
CA ILE A 145 -6.30 10.49 -15.94
C ILE A 145 -6.58 10.02 -17.35
N TYR A 146 -7.50 9.08 -17.47
CA TYR A 146 -7.93 8.56 -18.77
C TYR A 146 -9.36 8.98 -19.00
N CYS A 147 -9.58 9.67 -20.12
CA CYS A 147 -10.91 10.03 -20.59
C CYS A 147 -11.28 9.18 -21.79
N ILE A 148 -12.41 8.51 -21.71
CA ILE A 148 -13.00 7.75 -22.81
C ILE A 148 -14.14 8.58 -23.39
N VAL A 149 -14.00 8.94 -24.67
CA VAL A 149 -14.95 9.77 -25.40
C VAL A 149 -15.64 8.92 -26.45
N ALA A 150 -16.96 8.81 -26.34
CA ALA A 150 -17.77 8.14 -27.34
C ALA A 150 -18.29 9.18 -28.34
N ILE A 151 -17.92 9.02 -29.60
CA ILE A 151 -18.26 9.94 -30.70
C ILE A 151 -19.16 9.19 -31.67
N HIS A 152 -20.34 9.77 -31.95
CA HIS A 152 -21.24 9.19 -32.94
C HIS A 152 -20.81 9.64 -34.34
N PHE A 153 -20.49 8.69 -35.20
CA PHE A 153 -20.16 8.94 -36.59
C PHE A 153 -21.26 8.40 -37.49
N ASN A 154 -21.77 9.28 -38.35
CA ASN A 154 -22.73 8.92 -39.39
C ASN A 154 -22.22 9.41 -40.74
N ASN A 155 -21.62 8.50 -41.50
CA ASN A 155 -21.20 8.72 -42.88
C ASN A 155 -21.63 7.53 -43.75
N LYS A 156 -21.56 7.67 -45.07
CA LYS A 156 -21.95 6.64 -46.05
C LYS A 156 -21.27 5.28 -45.83
N THR A 157 -20.10 5.25 -45.21
CA THR A 157 -19.29 4.04 -44.98
C THR A 157 -19.36 3.50 -43.55
N PHE A 158 -19.78 4.31 -42.58
CA PHE A 158 -19.83 3.92 -41.17
C PHE A 158 -20.95 4.68 -40.47
N ASN A 159 -21.84 3.92 -39.81
CA ASN A 159 -22.85 4.45 -38.93
C ASN A 159 -22.70 3.71 -37.59
N GLY A 160 -22.19 4.40 -36.58
CA GLY A 160 -21.84 3.76 -35.31
C GLY A 160 -21.15 4.69 -34.32
N MET A 161 -20.63 4.10 -33.25
CA MET A 161 -19.89 4.77 -32.19
C MET A 161 -18.40 4.48 -32.30
N ILE A 162 -17.58 5.52 -32.19
CA ILE A 162 -16.13 5.41 -32.03
C ILE A 162 -15.77 5.80 -30.59
N TYR A 163 -14.95 4.98 -29.94
CA TYR A 163 -14.46 5.23 -28.59
C TYR A 163 -12.99 5.63 -28.63
N GLU A 164 -12.70 6.86 -28.21
CA GLU A 164 -11.35 7.43 -28.16
C GLU A 164 -10.85 7.45 -26.71
N GLN A 165 -9.64 6.95 -26.47
CA GLN A 165 -8.95 7.07 -25.18
C GLN A 165 -8.03 8.28 -25.23
N ILE A 166 -8.23 9.22 -24.33
CA ILE A 166 -7.37 10.38 -24.13
C ILE A 166 -6.63 10.19 -22.82
N GLN A 167 -5.31 10.16 -22.87
CA GLN A 167 -4.47 10.16 -21.68
C GLN A 167 -4.09 11.60 -21.31
N VAL A 168 -4.38 11.96 -20.06
CA VAL A 168 -4.20 13.31 -19.51
C VAL A 168 -3.29 13.24 -18.27
N TYR A 169 -2.30 14.11 -18.21
CA TYR A 169 -1.47 14.29 -17.02
C TYR A 169 -2.25 14.97 -15.89
N PRO A 170 -1.87 14.79 -14.62
CA PRO A 170 -2.42 15.57 -13.50
C PRO A 170 -2.39 17.08 -13.69
N SER A 171 -1.40 17.58 -14.45
CA SER A 171 -1.26 18.99 -14.83
C SER A 171 -2.27 19.46 -15.89
N GLY A 172 -3.05 18.56 -16.47
CA GLY A 172 -4.06 18.83 -17.49
C GLY A 172 -3.58 18.69 -18.95
N ASN A 173 -2.29 18.50 -19.21
CA ASN A 173 -1.80 18.29 -20.57
C ASN A 173 -2.20 16.90 -21.11
N ALA A 174 -2.78 16.84 -22.31
CA ALA A 174 -3.06 15.60 -23.03
C ALA A 174 -1.92 15.26 -24.00
N PHE A 175 -1.63 13.98 -24.25
CA PHE A 175 -0.53 13.59 -25.14
C PHE A 175 -0.77 12.35 -26.02
N SER A 176 -1.80 11.55 -25.77
CA SER A 176 -2.15 10.43 -26.64
C SER A 176 -3.65 10.31 -26.80
N ASN A 177 -4.09 10.19 -28.06
CA ASN A 177 -5.43 9.83 -28.45
C ASN A 177 -5.31 8.55 -29.29
N HIS A 178 -6.07 7.52 -28.94
CA HIS A 178 -6.13 6.29 -29.73
C HIS A 178 -7.56 5.79 -29.79
N GLU A 179 -8.02 5.44 -31.00
CA GLU A 179 -9.26 4.71 -31.20
C GLU A 179 -9.11 3.33 -30.55
N ILE A 180 -9.95 3.08 -29.55
CA ILE A 180 -9.94 1.85 -28.76
C ILE A 180 -10.77 0.78 -29.45
N TYR A 181 -11.95 1.20 -29.92
CA TYR A 181 -13.02 0.32 -30.35
C TYR A 181 -14.05 1.12 -31.14
N SER A 182 -14.62 0.50 -32.17
CA SER A 182 -15.77 1.02 -32.91
C SER A 182 -16.91 0.00 -32.92
N ASP A 183 -18.12 0.48 -32.59
CA ASP A 183 -19.35 -0.33 -32.57
C ASP A 183 -20.32 0.15 -33.67
N GLN A 184 -20.69 -0.74 -34.58
CA GLN A 184 -21.69 -0.47 -35.61
C GLN A 184 -23.14 -0.59 -35.10
N ASN A 185 -23.36 -1.14 -33.91
CA ASN A 185 -24.71 -1.33 -33.35
C ASN A 185 -25.24 -0.12 -32.57
N SER A 186 -24.46 0.97 -32.50
CA SER A 186 -24.80 2.21 -31.81
C SER A 186 -25.21 2.02 -30.34
N LEU A 187 -24.70 1.00 -29.65
CA LEU A 187 -24.94 0.86 -28.22
C LEU A 187 -24.15 1.97 -27.50
N SER A 188 -24.87 2.82 -26.76
CA SER A 188 -24.27 3.84 -25.91
C SER A 188 -23.62 3.20 -24.68
N LEU A 189 -22.41 2.69 -24.84
CA LEU A 189 -21.65 2.07 -23.75
C LEU A 189 -21.08 3.16 -22.83
N ARG A 190 -21.20 2.96 -21.53
CA ARG A 190 -20.50 3.76 -20.53
C ARG A 190 -19.18 3.07 -20.22
N ALA A 191 -18.09 3.83 -20.23
CA ALA A 191 -16.75 3.30 -19.99
C ALA A 191 -16.28 3.62 -18.56
N LYS A 192 -15.51 2.71 -17.98
CA LYS A 192 -14.76 2.89 -16.73
C LYS A 192 -13.38 2.29 -16.89
N ILE A 193 -12.39 2.89 -16.24
CA ILE A 193 -11.04 2.33 -16.24
C ILE A 193 -10.80 1.50 -14.98
N THR A 194 -10.02 0.45 -15.14
CA THR A 194 -9.46 -0.32 -14.02
C THR A 194 -8.17 0.33 -13.54
N SER A 195 -7.73 -0.02 -12.34
CA SER A 195 -6.46 0.49 -11.81
C SER A 195 -5.25 0.13 -12.68
N PHE A 196 -5.37 -0.89 -13.55
CA PHE A 196 -4.30 -1.42 -14.41
C PHE A 196 -4.40 -0.93 -15.86
N GLY A 197 -5.36 -0.06 -16.19
CA GLY A 197 -5.49 0.55 -17.52
C GLY A 197 -6.43 -0.18 -18.49
N ASP A 198 -6.94 -1.36 -18.14
CA ASP A 198 -8.03 -2.01 -18.89
C ASP A 198 -9.34 -1.25 -18.72
N LEU A 199 -10.28 -1.48 -19.65
CA LEU A 199 -11.56 -0.78 -19.66
C LEU A 199 -12.72 -1.73 -19.43
N ILE A 200 -13.73 -1.25 -18.72
CA ILE A 200 -15.02 -1.88 -18.57
C ILE A 200 -16.03 -1.02 -19.30
N PHE A 201 -16.76 -1.63 -20.21
CA PHE A 201 -17.91 -1.03 -20.85
C PHE A 201 -19.18 -1.64 -20.27
N ASP A 202 -20.13 -0.78 -19.91
CA ASP A 202 -21.42 -1.21 -19.40
C ASP A 202 -22.59 -0.57 -20.17
N ALA A 203 -23.66 -1.34 -20.34
CA ALA A 203 -24.88 -0.87 -20.96
C ALA A 203 -26.11 -1.52 -20.33
N THR A 204 -27.18 -0.74 -20.24
CA THR A 204 -28.50 -1.25 -19.88
C THR A 204 -29.34 -1.43 -21.13
N LYS A 205 -29.98 -2.60 -21.25
CA LYS A 205 -30.87 -2.92 -22.38
C LYS A 205 -32.21 -3.36 -21.85
N TYR A 206 -33.27 -2.65 -22.25
CA TYR A 206 -34.64 -3.08 -22.00
C TYR A 206 -35.02 -4.18 -22.98
N ASN A 207 -35.57 -5.27 -22.48
CA ASN A 207 -36.09 -6.37 -23.29
C ASN A 207 -37.62 -6.31 -23.32
N ASN A 208 -38.17 -6.08 -24.51
CA ASN A 208 -39.61 -5.97 -24.73
C ASN A 208 -40.36 -7.29 -24.49
N VAL A 209 -39.69 -8.44 -24.48
CA VAL A 209 -40.33 -9.75 -24.38
C VAL A 209 -40.68 -10.11 -22.92
N ASP A 210 -39.80 -9.78 -21.99
CA ASP A 210 -39.95 -10.11 -20.57
C ASP A 210 -40.13 -8.87 -19.68
N GLU A 211 -40.19 -7.68 -20.29
CA GLU A 211 -40.32 -6.37 -19.63
C GLU A 211 -39.22 -6.10 -18.58
N LYS A 212 -38.04 -6.70 -18.75
CA LYS A 212 -36.90 -6.54 -17.84
C LYS A 212 -35.79 -5.70 -18.43
N ILE A 213 -35.02 -5.08 -17.53
CA ILE A 213 -33.79 -4.37 -17.87
C ILE A 213 -32.61 -5.28 -17.54
N TYR A 214 -31.75 -5.45 -18.54
CA TYR A 214 -30.55 -6.24 -18.43
C TYR A 214 -29.33 -5.34 -18.38
N TYR A 215 -28.46 -5.63 -17.43
CA TYR A 215 -27.15 -5.00 -17.30
C TYR A 215 -26.11 -5.87 -18.00
N ASN A 216 -25.50 -5.34 -19.06
CA ASN A 216 -24.46 -6.00 -19.84
C ASN A 216 -23.11 -5.39 -19.50
N ILE A 217 -22.12 -6.25 -19.28
CA ILE A 217 -20.75 -5.84 -18.92
C ILE A 217 -19.80 -6.46 -19.93
N TYR A 218 -18.98 -5.60 -20.52
CA TYR A 218 -17.91 -5.94 -21.43
C TYR A 218 -16.59 -5.49 -20.84
N TYR A 219 -15.56 -6.29 -21.05
CA TYR A 219 -14.19 -6.02 -20.63
C TYR A 219 -13.33 -5.89 -21.86
N TYR A 220 -12.60 -4.80 -21.94
CA TYR A 220 -11.66 -4.53 -22.99
C TYR A 220 -10.25 -4.68 -22.42
N ASN A 221 -9.56 -5.70 -22.89
CA ASN A 221 -8.15 -5.93 -22.59
C ASN A 221 -7.32 -5.01 -23.47
N ALA A 222 -6.64 -4.03 -22.86
CA ALA A 222 -5.86 -3.03 -23.58
C ALA A 222 -4.64 -3.64 -24.29
N SER A 223 -4.08 -4.73 -23.77
CA SER A 223 -2.90 -5.40 -24.35
C SER A 223 -3.23 -6.21 -25.60
N GLU A 224 -4.46 -6.74 -25.68
CA GLU A 224 -4.93 -7.60 -26.79
C GLU A 224 -5.87 -6.85 -27.76
N SER A 225 -6.21 -5.60 -27.45
CA SER A 225 -7.20 -4.79 -28.19
C SER A 225 -8.51 -5.53 -28.44
N ARG A 226 -8.98 -6.28 -27.43
CA ARG A 226 -10.10 -7.20 -27.56
C ARG A 226 -11.19 -6.89 -26.54
N LEU A 227 -12.42 -6.73 -27.03
CA LEU A 227 -13.62 -6.60 -26.22
C LEU A 227 -14.27 -7.98 -26.01
N GLU A 228 -14.37 -8.40 -24.76
CA GLU A 228 -15.01 -9.64 -24.35
C GLU A 228 -16.22 -9.37 -23.46
N GLN A 229 -17.31 -10.10 -23.67
CA GLN A 229 -18.47 -10.00 -22.78
C GLN A 229 -18.21 -10.85 -21.53
N LEU A 230 -18.04 -10.19 -20.36
CA LEU A 230 -17.76 -10.88 -19.09
C LEU A 230 -19.00 -11.55 -18.53
N ASN A 231 -20.10 -10.81 -18.47
CA ASN A 231 -21.37 -11.30 -17.95
C ASN A 231 -22.50 -10.80 -18.85
N SER A 232 -23.39 -11.73 -19.16
CA SER A 232 -24.63 -11.45 -19.86
C SER A 232 -25.78 -11.61 -18.87
N PHE A 233 -26.68 -10.62 -18.85
CA PHE A 233 -27.99 -10.69 -18.22
C PHE A 233 -28.07 -10.63 -16.68
N VAL A 234 -27.36 -9.70 -16.03
CA VAL A 234 -27.75 -9.33 -14.65
C VAL A 234 -29.07 -8.55 -14.74
N ILE A 235 -30.13 -9.08 -14.12
CA ILE A 235 -31.40 -8.36 -14.00
C ILE A 235 -31.17 -7.14 -13.10
N ALA A 236 -31.53 -5.98 -13.62
CA ALA A 236 -31.25 -4.69 -13.06
C ALA A 236 -32.44 -3.75 -13.31
N ASN A 237 -32.33 -2.50 -12.87
CA ASN A 237 -33.20 -1.43 -13.34
C ASN A 237 -32.39 -0.17 -13.69
N TYR A 238 -33.06 0.91 -14.08
CA TYR A 238 -32.39 2.17 -14.46
C TYR A 238 -31.61 2.85 -13.32
N PHE A 239 -31.80 2.42 -12.06
CA PHE A 239 -31.11 2.95 -10.88
C PHE A 239 -29.86 2.15 -10.49
N SER A 240 -29.51 1.09 -11.23
CA SER A 240 -28.28 0.34 -10.96
C SER A 240 -27.05 1.23 -11.10
N VAL A 241 -26.18 1.16 -10.09
CA VAL A 241 -24.92 1.90 -10.03
C VAL A 241 -23.76 0.92 -9.89
N ASN A 242 -22.64 1.25 -10.50
CA ASN A 242 -21.46 0.41 -10.48
C ASN A 242 -20.20 1.22 -10.18
N THR A 243 -19.18 0.55 -9.64
CA THR A 243 -17.84 1.10 -9.43
C THR A 243 -16.78 0.02 -9.54
N VAL A 244 -15.58 0.39 -9.97
CA VAL A 244 -14.43 -0.51 -9.99
C VAL A 244 -13.68 -0.36 -8.67
N ALA A 245 -13.59 -1.45 -7.92
CA ALA A 245 -12.84 -1.51 -6.68
C ALA A 245 -11.35 -1.72 -6.94
N GLN A 246 -10.53 -1.27 -5.98
CA GLN A 246 -9.06 -1.33 -6.07
C GLN A 246 -8.50 -2.75 -6.20
N ASN A 247 -9.23 -3.76 -5.72
CA ASN A 247 -8.89 -5.18 -5.86
C ASN A 247 -9.27 -5.76 -7.23
N ASN A 248 -9.39 -4.91 -8.25
CA ASN A 248 -9.78 -5.28 -9.61
C ASN A 248 -11.11 -6.06 -9.65
N ALA A 249 -12.11 -5.60 -8.91
CA ALA A 249 -13.45 -6.15 -8.93
C ALA A 249 -14.46 -5.07 -9.34
N LEU A 250 -15.41 -5.42 -10.19
CA LEU A 250 -16.56 -4.57 -10.48
C LEU A 250 -17.62 -4.81 -9.40
N LEU A 251 -17.96 -3.75 -8.67
CA LEU A 251 -19.08 -3.74 -7.75
C LEU A 251 -20.29 -3.18 -8.47
N LEU A 252 -21.38 -3.96 -8.51
CA LEU A 252 -22.66 -3.56 -9.09
C LEU A 252 -23.72 -3.60 -8.00
N ALA A 253 -24.23 -2.43 -7.63
CA ALA A 253 -25.43 -2.35 -6.80
C ALA A 253 -26.64 -2.45 -7.73
N SER A 254 -27.37 -3.56 -7.61
CA SER A 254 -28.56 -3.83 -8.39
C SER A 254 -29.77 -4.04 -7.48
N PRO A 255 -30.87 -3.29 -7.66
CA PRO A 255 -32.12 -3.55 -6.95
C PRO A 255 -32.62 -4.95 -7.33
N SER A 256 -32.73 -5.81 -6.33
CA SER A 256 -33.03 -7.24 -6.53
C SER A 256 -34.53 -7.51 -6.73
N THR A 257 -35.38 -6.50 -6.54
CA THR A 257 -36.85 -6.65 -6.50
C THR A 257 -37.60 -5.41 -7.01
N ILE A 258 -38.89 -5.62 -7.30
CA ILE A 258 -39.86 -4.64 -7.82
C ILE A 258 -40.16 -3.51 -6.79
N ASP A 259 -39.79 -3.68 -5.52
CA ASP A 259 -40.13 -2.77 -4.43
C ASP A 259 -39.30 -1.47 -4.40
N ASN A 260 -38.32 -1.28 -5.29
CA ASN A 260 -37.45 -0.10 -5.43
C ASN A 260 -36.65 0.30 -4.17
N ILE A 261 -36.74 -0.46 -3.08
CA ILE A 261 -36.06 -0.19 -1.80
C ILE A 261 -35.04 -1.27 -1.44
N SER A 262 -35.19 -2.47 -1.97
CA SER A 262 -34.28 -3.57 -1.72
C SER A 262 -33.24 -3.66 -2.83
N TRP A 263 -31.96 -3.80 -2.43
CA TRP A 263 -30.84 -3.90 -3.35
C TRP A 263 -29.85 -4.96 -2.92
N SER A 264 -29.13 -5.47 -3.92
CA SER A 264 -28.07 -6.46 -3.77
C SER A 264 -26.76 -5.85 -4.28
N LEU A 265 -25.66 -6.21 -3.61
CA LEU A 265 -24.32 -5.87 -4.08
C LEU A 265 -23.71 -7.10 -4.73
N LEU A 266 -23.48 -7.01 -6.04
CA LEU A 266 -22.80 -8.05 -6.80
C LEU A 266 -21.34 -7.66 -6.94
N THR A 267 -20.46 -8.59 -6.59
CA THR A 267 -19.01 -8.44 -6.76
C THR A 267 -18.58 -9.34 -7.91
N ILE A 268 -18.15 -8.74 -9.00
CA ILE A 268 -17.72 -9.44 -10.21
C ILE A 268 -16.19 -9.32 -10.29
N PRO A 269 -15.44 -10.43 -10.13
CA PRO A 269 -13.98 -10.39 -10.26
C PRO A 269 -13.61 -10.09 -11.72
N LEU A 270 -12.67 -9.17 -11.93
CA LEU A 270 -12.11 -8.90 -13.25
C LEU A 270 -10.88 -9.79 -13.44
N LEU A 271 -10.71 -10.32 -14.66
CA LEU A 271 -9.58 -11.18 -14.99
C LEU A 271 -8.27 -10.38 -14.97
N ASN A 272 -7.18 -11.08 -14.64
CA ASN A 272 -5.80 -10.63 -14.75
C ASN A 272 -5.51 -9.22 -14.25
N SER A 273 -5.04 -9.12 -13.01
CA SER A 273 -4.11 -8.07 -12.69
C SER A 273 -2.94 -8.62 -11.89
N SER A 274 -1.74 -8.17 -12.24
CA SER A 274 -0.55 -8.29 -11.42
C SER A 274 -0.68 -7.35 -10.20
N ASP A 275 -1.69 -7.58 -9.37
CA ASP A 275 -1.89 -6.83 -8.13
C ASP A 275 -0.91 -7.35 -7.06
N TYR A 276 0.20 -6.63 -6.93
CA TYR A 276 1.21 -6.90 -5.91
C TYR A 276 0.80 -6.37 -4.51
N ARG A 277 -0.45 -5.91 -4.34
CA ARG A 277 -1.10 -5.51 -3.09
C ARG A 277 -0.54 -4.24 -2.44
N TYR A 278 0.15 -3.41 -3.22
CA TYR A 278 0.69 -2.12 -2.74
C TYR A 278 -0.24 -0.92 -3.00
N ASP A 279 -1.41 -1.13 -3.62
CA ASP A 279 -2.30 -0.05 -4.11
C ASP A 279 -1.55 0.94 -5.04
N ASN A 280 -0.57 0.40 -5.78
CA ASN A 280 0.26 1.12 -6.73
C ASN A 280 0.72 0.15 -7.83
N VAL A 281 0.23 0.34 -9.05
CA VAL A 281 0.49 -0.54 -10.20
C VAL A 281 1.93 -0.50 -10.70
N PHE A 282 2.70 0.51 -10.30
CA PHE A 282 4.11 0.63 -10.67
C PHE A 282 5.03 -0.11 -9.72
N ILE A 283 4.57 -0.48 -8.51
CA ILE A 283 5.38 -1.24 -7.55
C ILE A 283 5.23 -2.73 -7.81
N ASN A 284 6.34 -3.38 -8.14
CA ASN A 284 6.42 -4.82 -8.35
C ASN A 284 6.53 -5.56 -7.02
N LYS A 285 7.49 -5.15 -6.18
CA LYS A 285 7.75 -5.80 -4.89
C LYS A 285 8.53 -4.89 -3.96
N THR A 286 8.54 -5.27 -2.69
CA THR A 286 9.36 -4.66 -1.66
C THR A 286 10.18 -5.71 -0.92
N ILE A 287 11.32 -5.28 -0.37
CA ILE A 287 12.17 -6.07 0.51
C ILE A 287 12.47 -5.21 1.73
N PRO A 288 12.09 -5.63 2.94
CA PRO A 288 11.23 -6.78 3.24
C PRO A 288 9.83 -6.61 2.64
N SER A 289 9.18 -7.72 2.28
CA SER A 289 7.84 -7.73 1.71
C SER A 289 6.76 -7.42 2.76
N ILE A 290 5.50 -7.26 2.33
CA ILE A 290 4.37 -7.05 3.23
C ILE A 290 4.26 -8.23 4.22
N ASN A 291 4.18 -7.91 5.51
CA ASN A 291 4.15 -8.80 6.66
C ASN A 291 5.46 -9.54 6.98
N ASP A 292 6.58 -9.20 6.33
CA ASP A 292 7.88 -9.79 6.64
C ASP A 292 8.41 -9.36 8.01
N SER A 293 9.30 -10.19 8.55
CA SER A 293 9.99 -9.93 9.81
C SER A 293 11.18 -8.99 9.62
N VAL A 294 11.34 -8.05 10.54
CA VAL A 294 12.44 -7.09 10.64
C VAL A 294 13.04 -7.07 12.03
N ASP A 295 14.25 -6.55 12.16
CA ASP A 295 14.96 -6.42 13.43
C ASP A 295 15.97 -5.26 13.38
N LEU A 296 16.76 -5.12 14.45
CA LEU A 296 17.82 -4.13 14.60
C LEU A 296 18.90 -4.18 13.49
N SER A 297 19.03 -5.29 12.77
CA SER A 297 19.97 -5.47 11.66
C SER A 297 19.38 -5.04 10.31
N THR A 298 18.07 -4.79 10.26
CA THR A 298 17.38 -4.30 9.07
C THR A 298 17.72 -2.84 8.83
N THR A 299 18.71 -2.62 7.96
CA THR A 299 19.26 -1.28 7.64
C THR A 299 18.84 -0.75 6.28
N LEU A 300 18.09 -1.55 5.50
CA LEU A 300 17.71 -1.22 4.14
C LEU A 300 16.29 -1.68 3.85
N LEU A 301 15.50 -0.81 3.24
CA LEU A 301 14.26 -1.16 2.55
C LEU A 301 14.49 -0.99 1.05
N THR A 302 14.05 -1.94 0.23
CA THR A 302 14.15 -1.86 -1.23
C THR A 302 12.76 -1.91 -1.83
N ILE A 303 12.51 -1.04 -2.81
CA ILE A 303 11.30 -1.04 -3.62
C ILE A 303 11.72 -1.28 -5.06
N THR A 304 11.11 -2.26 -5.72
CA THR A 304 11.32 -2.54 -7.14
C THR A 304 10.07 -2.15 -7.91
N PHE A 305 10.28 -1.45 -9.03
CA PHE A 305 9.24 -0.91 -9.89
C PHE A 305 9.18 -1.65 -11.23
N ASN A 306 8.01 -1.60 -11.88
CA ASN A 306 7.81 -2.13 -13.23
C ASN A 306 8.36 -1.21 -14.33
N LEU A 307 8.60 0.06 -14.01
CA LEU A 307 9.15 1.07 -14.92
C LEU A 307 10.18 1.95 -14.18
N PRO A 308 11.13 2.59 -14.90
CA PRO A 308 12.14 3.43 -14.27
C PRO A 308 11.55 4.65 -13.54
N VAL A 309 12.03 4.89 -12.33
CA VAL A 309 11.57 5.98 -11.45
C VAL A 309 12.70 6.89 -10.99
N ALA A 310 12.32 8.09 -10.58
CA ALA A 310 13.19 9.07 -9.92
C ALA A 310 12.53 9.59 -8.64
N LEU A 311 13.32 10.15 -7.73
CA LEU A 311 12.79 10.90 -6.59
C LEU A 311 12.11 12.19 -7.06
N SER A 312 11.00 12.55 -6.42
CA SER A 312 10.25 13.77 -6.75
C SER A 312 10.66 14.98 -5.87
N ALA A 313 9.82 16.02 -5.85
CA ALA A 313 10.00 17.31 -5.20
C ALA A 313 10.09 17.21 -3.64
N PRO A 314 10.53 18.27 -2.91
CA PRO A 314 11.06 18.17 -1.54
C PRO A 314 10.01 17.99 -0.41
N THR A 315 8.72 17.95 -0.73
CA THR A 315 7.63 18.02 0.27
C THR A 315 7.04 16.66 0.66
N SER A 316 7.47 15.57 0.04
CA SER A 316 6.97 14.22 0.29
C SER A 316 7.93 13.40 1.17
N TYR A 317 7.36 12.52 2.00
CA TYR A 317 8.11 11.75 2.98
C TYR A 317 7.84 10.24 2.89
N ILE A 318 8.85 9.47 3.29
CA ILE A 318 8.68 8.11 3.79
C ILE A 318 8.60 8.20 5.31
N THR A 319 7.55 7.65 5.89
CA THR A 319 7.34 7.65 7.34
C THR A 319 7.19 6.22 7.85
N ILE A 320 8.04 5.83 8.79
CA ILE A 320 7.97 4.57 9.51
C ILE A 320 7.48 4.86 10.91
N TYR A 321 6.37 4.24 11.32
CA TYR A 321 5.76 4.46 12.62
C TYR A 321 5.19 3.17 13.21
N LYS A 322 5.05 3.12 14.54
CA LYS A 322 4.55 1.93 15.22
C LYS A 322 3.05 1.73 15.00
N ALA A 323 2.60 0.49 15.00
CA ALA A 323 1.19 0.18 14.90
C ALA A 323 0.44 0.44 16.20
N SER A 324 1.07 0.17 17.34
CA SER A 324 0.50 0.27 18.69
C SER A 324 0.05 1.69 19.07
N ASP A 325 0.94 2.66 18.96
CA ASP A 325 0.77 4.03 19.47
C ASP A 325 0.88 5.11 18.38
N LYS A 326 1.12 4.71 17.12
CA LYS A 326 1.34 5.60 15.97
C LYS A 326 2.56 6.53 16.10
N SER A 327 3.48 6.25 17.02
CA SER A 327 4.69 7.04 17.19
C SER A 327 5.64 6.86 16.00
N ILE A 328 6.15 7.98 15.49
CA ILE A 328 7.08 8.00 14.36
C ILE A 328 8.46 7.53 14.82
N ARG A 329 9.01 6.55 14.11
CA ARG A 329 10.36 5.99 14.35
C ARG A 329 11.39 6.59 13.42
N GLN A 330 11.01 6.82 12.16
CA GLN A 330 11.87 7.45 11.17
C GLN A 330 11.03 8.18 10.13
N ARG A 331 11.49 9.34 9.70
CA ARG A 331 10.88 10.12 8.62
C ARG A 331 11.99 10.62 7.70
N ILE A 332 11.87 10.35 6.41
CA ILE A 332 12.90 10.63 5.40
C ILE A 332 12.27 11.45 4.28
N SER A 333 12.84 12.60 3.95
CA SER A 333 12.40 13.42 2.80
C SER A 333 13.22 13.10 1.55
N THR A 334 12.68 13.42 0.38
CA THR A 334 13.37 13.26 -0.92
C THR A 334 14.70 14.05 -1.03
N THR A 335 14.89 15.08 -0.21
CA THR A 335 16.13 15.88 -0.13
C THR A 335 17.26 15.22 0.64
N MET A 336 17.00 14.17 1.41
CA MET A 336 18.00 13.46 2.20
C MET A 336 18.73 12.40 1.33
N HIS A 337 19.45 12.86 0.30
CA HIS A 337 20.03 11.98 -0.73
C HIS A 337 20.90 10.84 -0.18
N ASP A 338 21.57 11.03 0.97
CA ASP A 338 22.40 9.99 1.60
C ASP A 338 21.60 8.76 2.05
N PHE A 339 20.28 8.88 2.19
CA PHE A 339 19.38 7.79 2.55
C PHE A 339 18.87 6.99 1.36
N PHE A 340 19.18 7.40 0.12
CA PHE A 340 18.68 6.75 -1.08
C PHE A 340 19.80 6.24 -1.97
N ASN A 341 19.57 5.10 -2.60
CA ASN A 341 20.37 4.62 -3.71
C ASN A 341 19.44 4.09 -4.80
N ILE A 342 19.47 4.72 -5.97
CA ILE A 342 18.70 4.31 -7.14
C ILE A 342 19.60 3.41 -7.99
N SER A 343 19.10 2.24 -8.38
CA SER A 343 19.81 1.35 -9.29
C SER A 343 20.08 2.02 -10.65
N SER A 344 21.11 1.56 -11.36
CA SER A 344 21.50 2.14 -12.65
C SER A 344 20.42 2.06 -13.73
N ASP A 345 19.53 1.07 -13.64
CA ASP A 345 18.36 0.91 -14.52
C ASP A 345 17.14 1.74 -14.09
N GLY A 346 17.21 2.40 -12.92
CA GLY A 346 16.09 3.16 -12.35
C GLY A 346 14.93 2.31 -11.84
N LEU A 347 15.03 0.98 -11.85
CA LEU A 347 13.94 0.07 -11.49
C LEU A 347 13.90 -0.27 -10.00
N SER A 348 14.92 0.06 -9.23
CA SER A 348 14.96 -0.21 -7.79
C SER A 348 15.49 0.96 -6.99
N ILE A 349 14.82 1.25 -5.87
CA ILE A 349 15.25 2.27 -4.91
C ILE A 349 15.51 1.58 -3.58
N SER A 350 16.71 1.77 -3.07
CA SER A 350 17.12 1.34 -1.74
C SER A 350 17.08 2.53 -0.79
N ILE A 351 16.43 2.35 0.35
CA ILE A 351 16.17 3.36 1.37
C ILE A 351 16.87 2.91 2.65
N LYS A 352 17.79 3.73 3.16
CA LYS A 352 18.51 3.43 4.39
C LYS A 352 17.61 3.64 5.62
N VAL A 353 17.68 2.69 6.53
CA VAL A 353 16.99 2.70 7.82
C VAL A 353 18.04 2.67 8.91
N ILE A 354 17.83 3.47 9.96
CA ILE A 354 18.74 3.48 11.11
C ILE A 354 18.41 2.33 12.07
N ASN A 355 19.43 1.80 12.76
CA ASN A 355 19.28 0.60 13.61
C ASN A 355 18.22 0.75 14.71
N SER A 356 17.89 1.97 15.13
CA SER A 356 16.88 2.25 16.16
C SER A 356 15.44 2.24 15.66
N THR A 357 15.21 2.09 14.35
CA THR A 357 13.86 2.15 13.77
C THR A 357 13.02 0.94 14.16
N PHE A 358 13.56 -0.27 14.01
CA PHE A 358 12.90 -1.55 14.31
C PHE A 358 13.45 -2.18 15.60
N ASN A 359 13.33 -1.45 16.70
CA ASN A 359 14.02 -1.77 17.96
C ASN A 359 13.12 -2.33 19.07
N GLU A 360 11.82 -2.45 18.84
CA GLU A 360 10.84 -2.94 19.82
C GLU A 360 10.37 -4.31 19.37
N TYR A 361 10.47 -5.33 20.22
CA TYR A 361 10.11 -6.70 19.85
C TYR A 361 8.60 -6.94 19.91
N GLY A 362 8.08 -7.80 19.02
CA GLY A 362 6.65 -8.10 18.94
C GLY A 362 5.80 -6.95 18.39
N GLU A 363 6.42 -5.83 18.03
CA GLU A 363 5.78 -4.65 17.48
C GLU A 363 5.56 -4.80 15.96
N GLN A 364 4.58 -4.08 15.45
CA GLN A 364 4.38 -3.91 14.01
C GLN A 364 4.70 -2.47 13.62
N TYR A 365 5.31 -2.31 12.45
CA TYR A 365 5.66 -1.01 11.90
C TYR A 365 4.96 -0.83 10.57
N PHE A 366 4.36 0.34 10.39
CA PHE A 366 3.80 0.76 9.12
C PHE A 366 4.82 1.60 8.36
N VAL A 367 5.08 1.23 7.11
CA VAL A 367 5.88 2.04 6.17
C VAL A 367 4.92 2.75 5.23
N LYS A 368 4.72 4.05 5.47
CA LYS A 368 3.93 4.93 4.62
C LYS A 368 4.85 5.70 3.68
N ILE A 369 4.49 5.76 2.42
CA ILE A 369 5.15 6.61 1.43
C ILE A 369 4.10 7.58 0.92
N ASP A 370 4.37 8.87 1.02
CA ASP A 370 3.45 9.89 0.52
C ASP A 370 3.29 9.79 -1.00
N ASN A 371 2.14 10.22 -1.52
CA ASN A 371 2.00 10.42 -2.96
C ASN A 371 3.03 11.45 -3.44
N ASN A 372 3.40 11.36 -4.72
CA ASN A 372 4.44 12.23 -5.30
C ASN A 372 5.78 12.14 -4.56
N PHE A 373 6.07 11.01 -3.90
CA PHE A 373 7.42 10.71 -3.43
C PHE A 373 8.34 10.29 -4.58
N PHE A 374 7.80 9.44 -5.45
CA PHE A 374 8.44 9.03 -6.68
C PHE A 374 7.77 9.70 -7.88
N LYS A 375 8.50 9.78 -8.98
CA LYS A 375 8.00 10.18 -10.29
C LYS A 375 8.56 9.29 -11.38
N GLY A 376 7.88 9.19 -12.51
CA GLY A 376 8.42 8.49 -13.69
C GLY A 376 9.69 9.15 -14.19
N ALA A 377 10.77 8.39 -14.38
CA ALA A 377 12.06 8.96 -14.77
C ALA A 377 12.03 9.60 -16.18
N GLY A 378 11.31 8.98 -17.12
CA GLY A 378 11.24 9.46 -18.51
C GLY A 378 10.14 10.49 -18.79
N TRP A 379 9.06 10.48 -17.99
CA TRP A 379 7.87 11.33 -18.23
C TRP A 379 7.60 12.36 -17.13
N ASN A 380 8.40 12.34 -16.05
CA ASN A 380 8.38 13.33 -14.97
C ASN A 380 6.99 13.52 -14.30
N VAL A 381 6.20 12.46 -14.19
CA VAL A 381 4.88 12.50 -13.54
C VAL A 381 4.92 11.90 -12.14
N PRO A 382 4.27 12.55 -11.16
CA PRO A 382 4.08 12.02 -9.82
C PRO A 382 3.51 10.60 -9.81
N LEU A 383 4.09 9.73 -8.99
CA LEU A 383 3.56 8.40 -8.73
C LEU A 383 2.81 8.36 -7.40
N ARG A 384 1.82 7.48 -7.33
CA ARG A 384 1.15 7.15 -6.07
C ARG A 384 2.16 6.61 -5.06
N GLY A 385 1.93 6.86 -3.79
CA GLY A 385 2.76 6.34 -2.70
C GLY A 385 2.35 4.92 -2.27
N ILE A 386 2.62 4.60 -1.01
CA ILE A 386 2.09 3.42 -0.31
C ILE A 386 1.33 3.97 0.91
N HIS A 387 0.02 3.74 0.93
CA HIS A 387 -0.86 4.26 1.97
C HIS A 387 -0.74 3.53 3.31
N ASP A 388 -1.23 4.18 4.36
CA ASP A 388 -1.26 3.66 5.72
C ASP A 388 -1.91 2.27 5.78
N GLY A 389 -1.26 1.34 6.49
CA GLY A 389 -1.79 0.00 6.71
C GLY A 389 -1.51 -1.03 5.61
N ILE A 390 -0.82 -0.65 4.53
CA ILE A 390 -0.49 -1.56 3.42
C ILE A 390 0.82 -2.29 3.68
N TRP A 391 1.94 -1.55 3.79
CA TRP A 391 3.25 -2.15 4.02
C TRP A 391 3.53 -2.27 5.51
N ILE A 392 3.14 -3.43 6.05
CA ILE A 392 3.29 -3.79 7.46
C ILE A 392 4.55 -4.64 7.62
N LEU A 393 5.43 -4.27 8.54
CA LEU A 393 6.62 -5.02 8.93
C LEU A 393 6.49 -5.44 10.39
N LYS A 394 7.05 -6.59 10.78
CA LYS A 394 6.87 -7.14 12.13
C LYS A 394 8.22 -7.43 12.77
N THR A 395 8.41 -7.06 14.02
CA THR A 395 9.56 -7.58 14.77
C THR A 395 9.18 -8.90 15.41
N ASP A 396 10.05 -9.89 15.25
CA ASP A 396 9.88 -11.16 15.94
C ASP A 396 10.05 -10.95 17.45
N MET A 397 9.26 -11.67 18.26
CA MET A 397 9.59 -11.82 19.69
C MET A 397 10.98 -12.45 19.82
N PRO A 398 11.81 -12.06 20.80
CA PRO A 398 13.17 -12.56 20.92
C PRO A 398 13.14 -14.08 21.07
N LYS A 399 13.54 -14.81 20.01
CA LYS A 399 13.63 -16.28 19.97
C LYS A 399 14.82 -16.84 20.74
N ASP A 400 15.53 -15.99 21.50
CA ASP A 400 16.86 -16.30 22.00
C ASP A 400 16.81 -17.28 23.16
N ARG A 401 16.82 -18.57 22.83
CA ARG A 401 17.20 -19.64 23.76
C ARG A 401 18.72 -19.64 23.87
N LYS A 402 19.26 -19.60 25.09
CA LYS A 402 20.70 -19.72 25.33
C LYS A 402 21.04 -21.13 25.84
N PRO A 403 21.58 -22.01 24.99
CA PRO A 403 22.19 -23.25 25.46
C PRO A 403 23.53 -22.94 26.15
N GLY A 404 23.73 -23.55 27.31
CA GLY A 404 24.94 -23.40 28.11
C GLY A 404 25.40 -24.71 28.72
N LEU A 405 26.64 -24.74 29.16
CA LEU A 405 27.27 -25.86 29.85
C LEU A 405 27.75 -25.39 31.21
N VAL A 406 27.37 -26.12 32.26
CA VAL A 406 27.91 -25.94 33.61
C VAL A 406 28.69 -27.19 34.01
N ARG A 407 29.80 -27.03 34.72
CA ARG A 407 30.62 -28.15 35.22
C ARG A 407 30.41 -28.33 36.71
N LEU A 408 30.40 -29.58 37.15
CA LEU A 408 30.40 -29.93 38.57
C LEU A 408 31.82 -29.95 39.13
N THR A 409 31.99 -29.66 40.42
CA THR A 409 33.26 -29.86 41.12
C THR A 409 33.66 -31.34 41.10
N GLN A 410 34.92 -31.64 41.43
CA GLN A 410 35.39 -33.02 41.39
C GLN A 410 34.66 -33.91 42.41
N GLU A 411 34.42 -33.40 43.62
CA GLU A 411 33.67 -34.09 44.67
C GLU A 411 32.21 -34.35 44.24
N ALA A 412 31.56 -33.34 43.65
CA ALA A 412 30.19 -33.47 43.18
C ALA A 412 30.07 -34.43 41.99
N SER A 413 31.06 -34.42 41.08
CA SER A 413 31.12 -35.35 39.96
C SER A 413 31.21 -36.81 40.43
N ARG A 414 32.02 -37.10 41.47
CA ARG A 414 32.08 -38.45 42.07
C ARG A 414 30.72 -38.85 42.67
N LYS A 415 30.05 -37.96 43.40
CA LYS A 415 28.72 -38.22 43.98
C LYS A 415 27.64 -38.45 42.92
N PHE A 416 27.68 -37.67 41.84
CA PHE A 416 26.78 -37.76 40.70
C PHE A 416 26.92 -39.08 39.95
N ILE A 417 28.15 -39.55 39.75
CA ILE A 417 28.43 -40.84 39.10
C ILE A 417 28.04 -42.02 40.00
N ALA A 418 28.31 -41.94 41.31
CA ALA A 418 28.03 -43.03 42.25
C ALA A 418 26.53 -43.38 42.42
N HIS A 419 25.62 -42.49 41.97
CA HIS A 419 24.17 -42.68 42.08
C HIS A 419 23.49 -42.58 40.70
N GLU A 420 23.84 -43.49 39.77
CA GLU A 420 23.30 -43.50 38.40
C GLU A 420 21.76 -43.41 38.34
N ASN A 421 21.06 -44.13 39.23
CA ASN A 421 19.59 -44.13 39.30
C ASN A 421 18.97 -42.78 39.75
N ASN A 422 19.78 -41.83 40.24
CA ASN A 422 19.30 -40.55 40.79
C ASN A 422 19.77 -39.33 39.99
N GLN A 423 20.48 -39.51 38.88
CA GLN A 423 21.06 -38.41 38.09
C GLN A 423 20.01 -37.44 37.54
N SER A 424 18.87 -37.94 37.06
CA SER A 424 17.79 -37.07 36.55
C SER A 424 17.16 -36.23 37.68
N ALA A 425 16.97 -36.81 38.86
CA ALA A 425 16.46 -36.09 40.03
C ALA A 425 17.46 -35.05 40.52
N TYR A 426 18.76 -35.37 40.49
CA TYR A 426 19.83 -34.42 40.77
C TYR A 426 19.79 -33.21 39.81
N ILE A 427 19.73 -33.45 38.49
CA ILE A 427 19.64 -32.38 37.49
C ILE A 427 18.36 -31.55 37.70
N LYS A 428 17.22 -32.19 37.97
CA LYS A 428 15.96 -31.49 38.26
C LYS A 428 16.09 -30.59 39.48
N SER A 429 16.74 -31.08 40.55
CA SER A 429 17.01 -30.31 41.77
C SER A 429 17.95 -29.13 41.48
N LEU A 430 19.05 -29.36 40.74
CA LEU A 430 19.97 -28.31 40.32
C LEU A 430 19.23 -27.18 39.58
N LEU A 431 18.39 -27.52 38.59
CA LEU A 431 17.60 -26.53 37.84
C LEU A 431 16.57 -25.80 38.73
N ASN A 432 15.98 -26.46 39.73
CA ASN A 432 15.10 -25.80 40.71
C ASN A 432 15.85 -24.77 41.56
N TYR A 433 17.05 -25.11 42.02
CA TYR A 433 17.88 -24.18 42.79
C TYR A 433 18.38 -23.01 41.94
N ILE A 434 18.77 -23.25 40.68
CA ILE A 434 19.13 -22.19 39.74
C ILE A 434 17.95 -21.23 39.54
N ALA A 435 16.74 -21.75 39.27
CA ALA A 435 15.54 -20.94 39.06
C ALA A 435 15.19 -20.03 40.24
N LYS A 436 15.49 -20.47 41.46
CA LYS A 436 15.24 -19.69 42.68
C LYS A 436 16.30 -18.60 42.91
N LYS A 437 17.55 -18.87 42.55
CA LYS A 437 18.71 -17.98 42.85
C LYS A 437 18.97 -16.96 41.76
N VAL A 438 18.86 -17.39 40.51
CA VAL A 438 18.75 -16.51 39.35
C VAL A 438 17.24 -16.40 39.13
N PRO A 439 16.58 -15.25 39.36
CA PRO A 439 15.12 -15.14 39.36
C PRO A 439 14.53 -15.36 37.96
N ILE A 440 14.46 -16.63 37.54
CA ILE A 440 13.93 -17.11 36.26
C ILE A 440 12.81 -18.10 36.54
N ASN A 441 11.72 -18.01 35.77
CA ASN A 441 10.65 -19.00 35.84
C ASN A 441 11.21 -20.40 35.55
N ARG A 442 10.93 -21.36 36.43
CA ARG A 442 11.47 -22.73 36.35
C ARG A 442 11.11 -23.43 35.03
N SER A 443 9.97 -23.10 34.42
CA SER A 443 9.56 -23.64 33.11
C SER A 443 10.53 -23.29 31.98
N ARG A 444 11.31 -22.21 32.15
CA ARG A 444 12.29 -21.72 31.16
C ARG A 444 13.68 -22.34 31.31
N LEU A 445 13.88 -23.21 32.29
CA LEU A 445 15.13 -23.96 32.46
C LEU A 445 14.93 -25.43 32.07
N SER A 446 15.75 -25.93 31.17
CA SER A 446 15.75 -27.35 30.79
C SER A 446 17.15 -27.92 30.66
N SER A 447 17.26 -29.24 30.73
CA SER A 447 18.46 -30.01 30.42
C SER A 447 18.03 -31.19 29.56
N ASN A 448 18.90 -31.63 28.65
CA ASN A 448 18.64 -32.82 27.84
C ASN A 448 18.96 -34.13 28.60
N ASN A 449 19.31 -34.05 29.90
CA ASN A 449 19.69 -35.17 30.77
C ASN A 449 20.82 -36.06 30.20
N LYS A 450 21.68 -35.50 29.35
CA LYS A 450 22.87 -36.18 28.80
C LYS A 450 24.14 -35.51 29.35
N PRO A 451 24.50 -35.77 30.62
CA PRO A 451 25.75 -35.28 31.19
C PRO A 451 26.94 -35.85 30.40
N GLN A 452 27.99 -35.05 30.24
CA GLN A 452 29.21 -35.43 29.54
C GLN A 452 30.36 -35.54 30.54
N LYS A 453 31.14 -36.63 30.47
CA LYS A 453 32.39 -36.77 31.23
C LYS A 453 33.51 -36.04 30.48
N LEU A 454 34.20 -35.13 31.17
CA LEU A 454 35.44 -34.50 30.71
C LEU A 454 36.66 -35.29 31.19
N PHE A 455 37.85 -34.93 30.68
CA PHE A 455 39.13 -35.37 31.22
C PHE A 455 39.19 -35.11 32.74
N GLN A 456 39.69 -36.07 33.53
CA GLN A 456 39.72 -36.11 35.01
C GLN A 456 38.38 -36.40 35.73
N ASP A 457 37.45 -37.08 35.06
CA ASP A 457 36.15 -37.53 35.63
C ASP A 457 35.21 -36.40 36.10
N GLN A 458 35.45 -35.16 35.68
CA GLN A 458 34.52 -34.05 35.93
C GLN A 458 33.31 -34.13 35.00
N ILE A 459 32.13 -33.85 35.54
CA ILE A 459 30.86 -33.92 34.80
C ILE A 459 30.43 -32.53 34.32
N VAL A 460 30.03 -32.43 33.05
CA VAL A 460 29.38 -31.26 32.48
C VAL A 460 27.90 -31.55 32.25
N ILE A 461 27.06 -30.63 32.72
CA ILE A 461 25.61 -30.69 32.55
C ILE A 461 25.21 -29.62 31.52
N PRO A 462 24.61 -30.03 30.39
CA PRO A 462 24.00 -29.07 29.47
C PRO A 462 22.72 -28.50 30.07
N ILE A 463 22.63 -27.18 30.07
CA ILE A 463 21.44 -26.43 30.47
C ILE A 463 20.97 -25.56 29.30
N ARG A 464 19.67 -25.27 29.26
CA ARG A 464 19.07 -24.38 28.28
C ARG A 464 18.18 -23.39 29.00
N ILE A 465 18.43 -22.11 28.73
CA ILE A 465 17.60 -20.99 29.17
C ILE A 465 16.70 -20.63 27.99
N ASP A 466 15.40 -20.86 28.13
CA ASP A 466 14.43 -20.54 27.09
C ASP A 466 14.10 -19.04 27.08
N ALA A 467 13.65 -18.56 25.93
CA ALA A 467 13.29 -17.16 25.70
C ALA A 467 12.21 -16.66 26.69
N ALA A 468 12.15 -15.35 26.87
CA ALA A 468 11.10 -14.71 27.67
C ALA A 468 9.72 -15.03 27.09
N THR A 469 8.78 -15.39 27.96
CA THR A 469 7.39 -15.69 27.55
C THR A 469 6.44 -14.52 27.74
N HIS A 470 6.86 -13.49 28.50
CA HIS A 470 6.08 -12.29 28.78
C HIS A 470 7.00 -11.06 28.82
N ASP A 471 6.45 -9.87 28.57
CA ASP A 471 7.21 -8.61 28.43
C ASP A 471 7.91 -8.16 29.72
N ASN A 472 7.46 -8.65 30.88
CA ASN A 472 8.07 -8.36 32.18
C ASN A 472 9.21 -9.32 32.55
N GLU A 473 9.49 -10.33 31.72
CA GLU A 473 10.53 -11.31 31.99
C GLU A 473 11.87 -10.90 31.36
N ARG A 474 12.95 -11.11 32.10
CA ARG A 474 14.30 -10.85 31.59
C ARG A 474 14.65 -11.78 30.44
N ASN A 475 15.43 -11.25 29.48
CA ASN A 475 15.86 -12.00 28.32
C ASN A 475 16.87 -13.10 28.71
N ALA A 476 16.97 -14.15 27.90
CA ALA A 476 17.82 -15.30 28.22
C ALA A 476 19.31 -14.97 28.22
N SER A 477 19.75 -13.92 27.50
CA SER A 477 21.16 -13.53 27.43
C SER A 477 21.62 -12.88 28.74
N GLU A 478 20.82 -11.98 29.28
CA GLU A 478 21.02 -11.38 30.60
C GLU A 478 21.02 -12.46 31.69
N LEU A 479 20.04 -13.37 31.66
CA LEU A 479 19.96 -14.45 32.66
C LEU A 479 21.14 -15.42 32.57
N ALA A 480 21.64 -15.71 31.37
CA ALA A 480 22.85 -16.49 31.19
C ALA A 480 24.10 -15.76 31.73
N SER A 481 24.21 -14.45 31.45
CA SER A 481 25.29 -13.61 31.95
C SER A 481 25.31 -13.58 33.49
N ASP A 482 24.15 -13.35 34.11
CA ASP A 482 24.01 -13.34 35.57
C ASP A 482 24.40 -14.68 36.19
N LEU A 483 23.90 -15.80 35.62
CA LEU A 483 24.28 -17.14 36.09
C LEU A 483 25.78 -17.37 35.97
N ALA A 484 26.41 -16.93 34.88
CA ALA A 484 27.86 -17.01 34.69
C ALA A 484 28.60 -16.24 35.80
N TYR A 485 28.25 -14.97 36.01
CA TYR A 485 28.85 -14.15 37.07
C TYR A 485 28.63 -14.71 38.46
N MET A 486 27.44 -15.27 38.75
CA MET A 486 27.16 -15.88 40.04
C MET A 486 27.97 -17.15 40.28
N ILE A 487 28.28 -17.94 39.25
CA ILE A 487 29.18 -19.11 39.34
C ILE A 487 30.63 -18.65 39.51
N LEU A 488 31.06 -17.64 38.76
CA LEU A 488 32.43 -17.11 38.83
C LEU A 488 32.74 -16.53 40.23
N PHE A 489 31.79 -15.79 40.80
CA PHE A 489 31.91 -15.17 42.13
C PHE A 489 31.19 -15.99 43.20
N LYS A 490 31.17 -17.32 43.04
CA LYS A 490 30.41 -18.25 43.89
C LYS A 490 30.62 -18.03 45.39
N ASN A 491 31.84 -17.72 45.82
CA ASN A 491 32.19 -17.47 47.23
C ASN A 491 31.39 -16.33 47.88
N ILE A 492 30.89 -15.37 47.09
CA ILE A 492 30.12 -14.21 47.57
C ILE A 492 28.68 -14.17 47.04
N THR A 493 28.26 -15.14 46.22
CA THR A 493 26.89 -15.21 45.72
C THR A 493 26.09 -16.32 46.40
N THR A 494 24.77 -16.26 46.25
CA THR A 494 23.87 -17.28 46.80
C THR A 494 24.11 -18.67 46.20
N ILE A 495 24.84 -18.81 45.09
CA ILE A 495 25.16 -20.11 44.46
C ILE A 495 26.01 -21.02 45.37
N SER A 496 26.76 -20.48 46.34
CA SER A 496 27.57 -21.21 47.36
C SER A 496 26.80 -22.13 48.32
N SER A 497 25.49 -22.30 48.17
CA SER A 497 24.65 -23.12 49.06
C SER A 497 23.80 -24.16 48.31
N GLY A 498 23.42 -25.26 48.97
CA GLY A 498 22.58 -26.30 48.38
C GLY A 498 23.22 -26.97 47.14
N VAL A 499 22.41 -27.48 46.22
CA VAL A 499 22.89 -28.23 45.04
C VAL A 499 23.70 -27.36 44.07
N THR A 500 23.46 -26.05 44.01
CA THR A 500 24.27 -25.16 43.16
C THR A 500 25.68 -24.95 43.71
N ASN A 501 25.94 -25.32 44.98
CA ASN A 501 27.31 -25.33 45.53
C ASN A 501 28.18 -26.42 44.88
N ASP A 502 27.57 -27.33 44.12
CA ASP A 502 28.31 -28.34 43.38
C ASP A 502 28.85 -27.80 42.04
N LEU A 503 28.48 -26.57 41.63
CA LEU A 503 28.97 -25.95 40.40
C LEU A 503 30.43 -25.49 40.57
N ASP A 504 31.24 -25.76 39.55
CA ASP A 504 32.66 -25.41 39.50
C ASP A 504 32.84 -23.96 39.06
N GLN A 505 33.40 -23.14 39.96
CA GLN A 505 33.63 -21.71 39.73
C GLN A 505 34.64 -21.45 38.60
N ASP A 506 35.62 -22.35 38.41
CA ASP A 506 36.71 -22.18 37.45
C ASP A 506 36.25 -22.51 36.01
N TYR A 507 35.11 -23.20 35.88
CA TYR A 507 34.51 -23.49 34.57
C TYR A 507 33.61 -22.37 34.06
N ASN A 508 32.98 -21.64 34.99
CA ASN A 508 31.93 -20.67 34.70
C ASN A 508 30.72 -21.32 33.97
N LEU A 509 29.80 -20.53 33.40
CA LEU A 509 28.84 -20.97 32.39
C LEU A 509 29.44 -20.77 30.99
N ARG A 510 29.59 -21.84 30.22
CA ARG A 510 30.02 -21.76 28.82
C ARG A 510 28.83 -21.78 27.87
N LEU A 511 28.60 -20.69 27.15
CA LEU A 511 27.57 -20.63 26.10
C LEU A 511 27.98 -21.47 24.88
N VAL A 512 27.06 -22.28 24.38
CA VAL A 512 27.29 -23.07 23.16
C VAL A 512 26.92 -22.20 21.96
N LEU A 513 27.92 -21.70 21.24
CA LEU A 513 27.71 -21.02 19.97
C LEU A 513 27.25 -22.06 18.94
N ARG A 514 26.11 -21.79 18.27
CA ARG A 514 25.76 -22.52 17.04
C ARG A 514 26.77 -22.13 15.98
N THR A 515 27.86 -22.88 15.85
CA THR A 515 28.67 -22.85 14.64
C THR A 515 27.86 -23.51 13.53
N GLY A 516 27.53 -22.74 12.50
CA GLY A 516 27.03 -23.30 11.25
C GLY A 516 28.06 -24.33 10.76
N ARG A 517 27.60 -25.54 10.47
CA ARG A 517 28.43 -26.55 9.79
C ARG A 517 28.81 -26.02 8.42
N VAL A 518 29.98 -25.40 8.31
CA VAL A 518 30.71 -25.34 7.05
C VAL A 518 31.39 -26.69 6.92
N ASN A 519 30.86 -27.56 6.06
CA ASN A 519 31.60 -28.73 5.61
C ASN A 519 32.90 -28.22 4.96
N PRO A 520 34.10 -28.60 5.44
CA PRO A 520 35.31 -28.31 4.69
C PRO A 520 35.25 -29.10 3.38
N LYS A 521 35.14 -28.40 2.24
CA LYS A 521 35.48 -28.98 0.94
C LYS A 521 36.92 -29.47 1.02
N PRO A 522 37.24 -30.70 0.57
CA PRO A 522 38.63 -31.12 0.48
C PRO A 522 39.35 -30.31 -0.59
N ASP A 523 40.52 -29.77 -0.24
CA ASP A 523 41.43 -29.14 -1.19
C ASP A 523 41.79 -30.12 -2.34
N PRO A 524 41.80 -29.65 -3.61
CA PRO A 524 42.33 -30.45 -4.70
C PRO A 524 43.85 -30.53 -4.57
N LYS A 525 44.35 -31.73 -4.29
CA LYS A 525 45.77 -32.05 -4.40
C LYS A 525 46.27 -31.72 -5.81
N PHE A 526 47.25 -30.81 -5.89
CA PHE A 526 48.16 -30.70 -7.01
C PHE A 526 48.76 -32.08 -7.31
N ARG A 527 48.48 -32.64 -8.49
CA ARG A 527 49.26 -33.73 -9.08
C ARG A 527 50.24 -33.11 -10.06
N VAL A 528 51.52 -33.17 -9.68
CA VAL A 528 52.65 -32.99 -10.58
C VAL A 528 52.88 -34.31 -11.32
N GLY A 529 52.86 -34.24 -12.65
CA GLY A 529 53.67 -35.01 -13.62
C GLY A 529 53.56 -36.54 -13.68
N SER A 530 53.19 -37.07 -14.85
CA SER A 530 54.04 -37.89 -15.75
C SER A 530 53.18 -38.71 -16.73
N GLY A 531 53.48 -38.60 -18.03
CA GLY A 531 52.80 -39.29 -19.13
C GLY A 531 52.54 -38.36 -20.30
#